data_AF-A0A1F9ST12-F1
#
_entry.id   AF-A0A1F9ST12-F1
#
_cell.length_a   1.000
_cell.length_b   1.000
_cell.length_c   1.000
_cell.angle_alpha   90.00
_cell.angle_beta   90.00
_cell.angle_gamma   90.00
#
_symmetry.space_group_name_H-M   'P 1'
#
loop_
_entity.id
_entity.type
_entity.pdbx_description
1 polymer ?
#
loop_
_entity_poly.entity_id
_entity_poly.type
_entity_poly.pdbx_seq_one_letter_code
_entity_poly.pdbx_strand_id
1 'polypeptide(L)' 'MKFYGIGDEETARGLRLAGVEAGVVRDARGTAEALRLAAGRKDCGVIIITAAAAALVRAQVDEIKLERAGPLIVEI' A
#
# COMPACT_ATOMS: atom_id res chain seq x y z
N MET A 1 -13.03 -8.46 3.84
CA MET A 1 -11.61 -8.08 3.64
C MET A 1 -11.52 -7.26 2.37
N LYS A 2 -10.88 -6.09 2.43
CA LYS A 2 -10.68 -5.22 1.27
C LYS A 2 -9.20 -5.14 0.90
N PHE A 3 -8.95 -4.84 -0.37
CA PHE A 3 -7.63 -4.52 -0.92
C PHE A 3 -7.44 -3.01 -0.95
N TYR A 4 -6.21 -2.56 -0.74
CA TYR A 4 -5.81 -1.17 -0.98
C TYR A 4 -4.52 -1.10 -1.81
N GLY A 5 -4.52 -0.31 -2.88
CA GLY A 5 -3.39 -0.13 -3.79
C GLY A 5 -2.58 1.13 -3.49
N ILE A 6 -1.25 1.06 -3.64
CA ILE A 6 -0.32 2.18 -3.51
C ILE A 6 0.66 2.13 -4.69
N GLY A 7 0.60 3.09 -5.59
CA GLY A 7 1.46 3.11 -6.76
C GLY A 7 1.48 4.43 -7.49
N ASP A 8 2.10 4.44 -8.66
CA ASP A 8 2.00 5.54 -9.61
C ASP A 8 0.56 5.67 -10.18
N GLU A 9 0.39 6.64 -11.07
CA GLU A 9 -0.90 6.96 -11.67
C GLU A 9 -1.48 5.82 -12.53
N GLU A 10 -0.64 5.11 -13.28
CA GLU A 10 -1.07 4.01 -14.14
C GLU A 10 -1.49 2.81 -13.30
N THR A 11 -0.68 2.44 -12.31
CA THR A 11 -0.97 1.34 -11.38
C THR A 11 -2.25 1.62 -10.60
N ALA A 12 -2.39 2.81 -10.01
CA ALA A 12 -3.58 3.16 -9.25
C ALA A 12 -4.82 3.18 -10.14
N ARG A 13 -4.72 3.66 -11.38
CA ARG A 13 -5.82 3.64 -12.35
C ARG A 13 -6.23 2.21 -12.69
N GLY A 14 -5.28 1.33 -12.99
CA GLY A 14 -5.53 -0.08 -13.29
C GLY A 14 -6.24 -0.79 -12.14
N LEU A 15 -5.75 -0.60 -10.91
CA LEU A 15 -6.36 -1.17 -9.71
C LEU A 15 -7.79 -0.66 -9.48
N ARG A 16 -8.03 0.64 -9.65
CA ARG A 16 -9.38 1.23 -9.54
C ARG A 16 -10.35 0.65 -10.57
N LEU A 17 -9.89 0.43 -11.81
CA LEU A 17 -10.70 -0.22 -12.85
C LEU A 17 -11.04 -1.67 -12.49
N ALA A 18 -10.16 -2.36 -11.76
CA ALA A 18 -10.40 -3.69 -11.21
C ALA A 18 -11.24 -3.69 -9.91
N GLY A 19 -11.74 -2.54 -9.46
CA GLY A 19 -12.55 -2.41 -8.24
C GLY A 19 -11.75 -2.34 -6.94
N VAL A 20 -10.43 -2.15 -7.01
CA VAL A 20 -9.55 -1.97 -5.85
C VAL A 20 -9.35 -0.49 -5.57
N GLU A 21 -9.61 -0.06 -4.34
CA GLU A 21 -9.31 1.29 -3.90
C GLU A 21 -7.79 1.51 -3.94
N ALA A 22 -7.31 2.57 -4.57
CA ALA A 22 -5.87 2.81 -4.71
C ALA A 22 -5.50 4.29 -4.65
N GLY A 23 -4.37 4.59 -4.00
CA GLY A 23 -3.77 5.92 -3.88
C GLY A 23 -2.58 6.10 -4.83
N VAL A 24 -2.43 7.31 -5.38
CA VAL A 24 -1.27 7.71 -6.19
C VAL A 24 -0.23 8.32 -5.27
N VAL A 25 1.01 7.84 -5.35
CA VAL A 25 2.15 8.34 -4.58
C VAL A 25 3.31 8.70 -5.50
N ARG A 26 4.11 9.68 -5.09
CA ARG A 26 5.26 10.18 -5.89
C ARG A 26 6.56 10.25 -5.10
N ASP A 27 6.48 10.26 -3.77
CA ASP A 27 7.62 10.40 -2.88
C ASP A 27 7.45 9.57 -1.60
N ALA A 28 8.51 9.53 -0.79
CA ALA A 28 8.54 8.76 0.45
C ALA A 28 7.50 9.25 1.47
N ARG A 29 7.24 10.56 1.53
CA ARG A 29 6.30 11.14 2.48
C ARG A 29 4.87 10.70 2.16
N GLY A 30 4.44 10.85 0.91
CA GLY A 30 3.13 10.43 0.44
C GLY A 30 2.96 8.91 0.55
N THR A 31 4.01 8.15 0.25
CA THR A 31 3.98 6.69 0.40
C THR A 31 3.82 6.28 1.85
N ALA A 32 4.56 6.89 2.77
CA ALA A 32 4.47 6.58 4.20
C ALA A 32 3.08 6.93 4.77
N GLU A 33 2.51 8.06 4.35
CA GLU A 33 1.16 8.46 4.75
C GLU A 33 0.11 7.48 4.25
N ALA A 34 0.15 7.12 2.96
CA ALA A 34 -0.76 6.15 2.37
C ALA A 34 -0.66 4.77 3.04
N LEU A 35 0.56 4.30 3.28
CA LEU A 35 0.83 3.03 3.95
C LEU A 35 0.27 3.03 5.38
N ARG A 36 0.52 4.09 6.15
CA ARG A 36 0.01 4.23 7.53
C ARG A 36 -1.51 4.26 7.58
N LEU A 37 -2.15 5.01 6.67
CA LEU A 37 -3.62 5.08 6.58
C LEU A 37 -4.22 3.72 6.22
N ALA A 38 -3.65 3.04 5.22
CA ALA A 38 -4.10 1.72 4.81
C ALA A 38 -3.90 0.66 5.91
N ALA A 39 -2.76 0.66 6.60
CA ALA A 39 -2.44 -0.27 7.68
C ALA A 39 -3.24 0.00 8.98
N GLY A 40 -3.79 1.21 9.15
CA GLY A 40 -4.66 1.56 10.28
C GLY A 40 -6.11 1.12 10.11
N ARG A 41 -6.52 0.72 8.89
CA ARG A 41 -7.88 0.29 8.59
C ARG A 41 -8.14 -1.15 9.00
N LYS A 42 -9.10 -1.36 9.91
CA LYS A 42 -9.52 -2.71 10.34
C LYS A 42 -10.11 -3.58 9.22
N ASP A 43 -10.62 -2.96 8.15
CA ASP A 43 -11.21 -3.67 6.99
C ASP A 43 -10.21 -3.94 5.87
N CYS A 44 -9.01 -3.34 5.92
CA CYS A 44 -7.93 -3.56 4.97
C CYS A 44 -7.22 -4.86 5.32
N GLY A 45 -7.36 -5.87 4.45
CA GLY A 45 -6.71 -7.16 4.63
C GLY A 45 -5.41 -7.28 3.85
N VAL A 46 -5.31 -6.58 2.71
CA VAL A 46 -4.16 -6.65 1.80
C VAL A 46 -3.82 -5.26 1.27
N ILE A 47 -2.54 -4.90 1.33
CA ILE A 47 -1.98 -3.71 0.70
C ILE A 47 -1.15 -4.17 -0.50
N ILE A 48 -1.53 -3.73 -1.70
CA ILE A 48 -0.76 -3.90 -2.93
C ILE A 48 0.07 -2.63 -3.10
N ILE A 49 1.39 -2.75 -3.15
CA ILE A 49 2.28 -1.60 -3.29
C ILE A 49 3.29 -1.86 -4.41
N THR A 50 3.57 -0.87 -5.26
CA THR A 50 4.63 -1.03 -6.27
C THR A 50 5.99 -1.17 -5.60
N ALA A 51 6.91 -1.96 -6.17
CA ALA A 51 8.26 -2.13 -5.65
C ALA A 51 9.00 -0.78 -5.52
N ALA A 52 8.76 0.15 -6.44
CA ALA A 52 9.31 1.50 -6.41
C ALA A 52 8.81 2.29 -5.18
N ALA A 53 7.51 2.27 -4.90
CA ALA A 53 6.95 2.92 -3.72
C ALA A 53 7.43 2.23 -2.42
N ALA A 54 7.42 0.90 -2.37
CA ALA A 54 7.88 0.13 -1.21
C ALA A 54 9.36 0.43 -0.86
N ALA A 55 10.21 0.62 -1.87
CA ALA A 55 11.60 1.00 -1.67
C ALA A 55 11.76 2.35 -0.94
N LEU A 56 10.84 3.30 -1.13
CA LEU A 56 10.87 4.61 -0.47
C LEU A 56 10.57 4.54 1.04
N VAL A 57 9.93 3.46 1.49
CA VAL A 57 9.43 3.27 2.86
C VAL A 57 9.75 1.88 3.40
N ARG A 58 10.92 1.34 3.03
CA ARG A 58 11.30 -0.05 3.31
C ARG A 58 11.19 -0.41 4.79
N ALA A 59 11.67 0.47 5.67
CA ALA A 59 11.60 0.27 7.12
C ALA A 59 10.17 0.11 7.63
N GLN A 60 9.22 0.93 7.14
CA GLN A 60 7.81 0.81 7.55
C GLN A 60 7.14 -0.44 6.98
N VAL A 61 7.49 -0.85 5.76
CA VAL A 61 7.00 -2.10 5.16
C VAL A 61 7.45 -3.29 5.98
N ASP A 62 8.73 -3.32 6.36
CA ASP A 62 9.29 -4.42 7.13
C ASP A 62 8.68 -4.46 8.54
N GLU A 63 8.54 -3.32 9.22
CA GLU A 63 7.84 -3.21 10.52
C GLU A 63 6.43 -3.81 10.46
N ILE A 64 5.63 -3.45 9.45
CA ILE A 64 4.26 -3.97 9.30
C ILE A 64 4.26 -5.49 9.04
N LYS A 65 5.19 -5.99 8.23
CA LYS A 65 5.31 -7.43 7.93
C LYS A 65 5.77 -8.25 9.15
N LEU A 66 6.61 -7.68 10.01
CA LEU A 66 7.19 -8.35 11.18
C LEU A 66 6.26 -8.30 12.41
N GLU A 67 5.60 -7.17 12.66
CA GLU A 67 4.96 -6.92 13.96
C GLU A 67 3.44 -7.09 13.95
N ARG A 68 2.76 -7.13 12.79
CA ARG A 68 1.29 -7.11 12.73
C ARG A 68 0.68 -8.40 12.20
N ALA A 69 -0.46 -8.77 12.77
CA ALA A 69 -1.35 -9.82 12.23
C ALA A 69 -2.00 -9.44 10.87
N GLY A 70 -1.81 -8.20 10.40
CA GLY A 70 -2.27 -7.69 9.12
C GLY A 70 -2.18 -6.16 9.04
N PRO A 71 -2.34 -5.58 7.84
CA PRO A 71 -2.64 -6.24 6.55
C PRO A 71 -1.44 -6.93 5.90
N LEU A 72 -1.69 -7.91 5.03
CA LEU A 72 -0.68 -8.54 4.18
C LEU A 72 -0.16 -7.53 3.16
N ILE A 73 1.15 -7.35 3.05
CA ILE A 73 1.76 -6.47 2.05
C ILE A 73 2.27 -7.30 0.86
N VAL A 74 1.80 -6.97 -0.35
CA VAL A 74 2.22 -7.57 -1.62
C VAL A 74 2.91 -6.51 -2.47
N GLU A 75 4.13 -6.80 -2.91
CA GLU A 75 4.91 -5.93 -3.80
C GLU A 75 4.72 -6.37 -5.27
N ILE A 76 4.42 -5.41 -6.16
CA ILE A 76 4.27 -5.61 -7.62
C ILE A 76 5.23 -4.75 -8.43
#